data_AF-A0A7G2IL50-F1
#
_entry.id   AF-A0A7G2IL50-F1
#
_cell.length_a   1.000
_cell.length_b   1.000
_cell.length_c   1.000
_cell.angle_alpha   90.00
_cell.angle_beta   90.00
_cell.angle_gamma   90.00
#
_symmetry.space_group_name_H-M   'P 1'
#
loop_
_entity.id
_entity.type
_entity.pdbx_description
1 polymer ?
#
loop_
_entity_poly.entity_id
_entity_poly.type
_entity_poly.pdbx_seq_one_letter_code
_entity_poly.pdbx_strand_id
1 'polypeptide(L)'
;MLAVSTGSGFIGGIIAGFLAGYVAKLISTKLKLPQSMEALKPILIIPLFSSLVVGLAMIYLIGKPVAGILEGLTHWLQTMGTANAVLLGAILGGMMCTDMGGPVNKAAYAFGVGLLSTQTYAPMAAIMAAGMVPPLALGLATLVARRKFDKAQQEGGKAALVLGLCFITEGAIPFAARDPMRVLPCCIVGGAITGAISMAVGAKLMAPHGGLFVLLIPGAITPVLGYLLAIIAGTLVAGLSYAVLKRPEDEVVAKAA
;
A
#
# COMPACT_ATOMS: atom_id res chain seq x y z
N MET A 1 16.37 -14.91 1.92
CA MET A 1 16.69 -16.09 1.09
C MET A 1 16.03 -17.36 1.60
N LEU A 2 16.27 -17.78 2.85
CA LEU A 2 15.65 -19.01 3.41
C LEU A 2 14.14 -19.10 3.22
N ALA A 3 13.40 -18.03 3.52
CA ALA A 3 11.93 -18.06 3.39
C ALA A 3 11.44 -18.36 1.95
N VAL A 4 12.18 -17.88 0.94
CA VAL A 4 11.89 -18.15 -0.49
C VAL A 4 12.26 -19.60 -0.81
N SER A 5 13.45 -20.05 -0.38
CA SER A 5 13.93 -21.42 -0.63
C SER A 5 13.07 -22.50 0.04
N THR A 6 12.43 -22.20 1.19
CA THR A 6 11.52 -23.12 1.88
C THR A 6 10.07 -23.02 1.39
N GLY A 7 9.77 -22.17 0.41
CA GLY A 7 8.41 -21.95 -0.09
C GLY A 7 7.50 -21.10 0.81
N SER A 8 7.98 -20.67 1.98
CA SER A 8 7.23 -19.82 2.92
C SER A 8 7.07 -18.36 2.49
N GLY A 9 7.79 -17.93 1.43
CA GLY A 9 7.68 -16.64 0.77
C GLY A 9 7.75 -15.44 1.71
N PHE A 10 6.92 -14.42 1.45
CA PHE A 10 6.92 -13.19 2.26
C PHE A 10 6.47 -13.42 3.70
N ILE A 11 5.51 -14.32 3.95
CA ILE A 11 4.99 -14.62 5.30
C ILE A 11 6.12 -15.19 6.15
N GLY A 12 6.87 -16.16 5.62
CA GLY A 12 8.06 -16.68 6.27
C GLY A 12 9.13 -15.62 6.47
N GLY A 13 9.26 -14.67 5.54
CA GLY A 13 10.16 -13.53 5.67
C GLY A 13 9.81 -12.62 6.86
N ILE A 14 8.53 -12.28 7.02
CA ILE A 14 8.05 -11.46 8.15
C ILE A 14 8.29 -12.19 9.47
N ILE A 15 7.91 -13.47 9.57
CA ILE A 15 8.10 -14.28 10.78
C ILE A 15 9.59 -14.40 11.13
N ALA A 16 10.43 -14.71 10.14
CA ALA A 16 11.87 -14.81 10.34
C ALA A 16 12.48 -13.46 10.78
N GLY A 17 12.03 -12.35 10.22
CA GLY A 17 12.50 -11.01 10.59
C GLY A 17 12.17 -10.66 12.05
N PHE A 18 10.93 -10.88 12.48
CA PHE A 18 10.55 -10.68 13.88
C PHE A 18 11.28 -11.63 14.82
N LEU A 19 11.37 -12.91 14.48
CA LEU A 19 12.10 -13.90 15.27
C LEU A 19 13.57 -13.51 15.43
N ALA A 20 14.23 -13.09 14.34
CA ALA A 20 15.61 -12.62 14.37
C ALA A 20 15.78 -11.39 15.27
N GLY A 21 14.84 -10.43 15.20
CA GLY A 21 14.83 -9.25 16.05
C GLY A 21 14.68 -9.59 17.54
N TYR A 22 13.75 -10.49 17.88
CA TYR A 22 13.55 -10.93 19.26
C TYR A 22 14.71 -11.76 19.81
N VAL A 23 15.27 -12.68 19.02
CA VAL A 23 16.45 -13.46 19.42
C VAL A 23 17.66 -12.54 19.61
N ALA A 24 17.89 -11.60 18.68
CA ALA A 24 18.96 -10.62 18.82
C ALA A 24 18.79 -9.76 20.07
N LYS A 25 17.57 -9.30 20.37
CA LYS A 25 17.26 -8.55 21.59
C LYS A 25 17.49 -9.38 22.84
N LEU A 26 17.10 -10.66 22.83
CA LEU A 26 17.30 -11.56 23.96
C LEU A 26 18.79 -11.76 24.25
N ILE A 27 19.60 -12.05 23.22
CA ILE A 27 21.05 -12.19 23.36
C ILE A 27 21.66 -10.89 23.86
N SER A 28 21.31 -9.76 23.23
CA SER A 28 21.83 -8.44 23.60
C SER A 28 21.55 -8.06 25.06
N THR A 29 20.36 -8.39 25.57
CA THR A 29 19.92 -7.98 26.92
C THR A 29 20.27 -8.98 28.02
N LYS A 30 20.33 -10.29 27.72
CA LYS A 30 20.55 -11.33 28.73
C LYS A 30 21.99 -11.81 28.81
N LEU A 31 22.75 -11.76 27.71
CA LEU A 31 24.16 -12.16 27.72
C LEU A 31 24.99 -11.00 28.29
N LYS A 32 25.55 -11.19 29.48
CA LYS A 32 26.53 -10.25 30.07
C LYS A 32 27.92 -10.74 29.75
N LEU A 33 28.75 -9.87 29.18
CA LEU A 33 30.17 -10.15 28.91
C LEU A 33 31.03 -9.16 29.69
N PRO A 34 32.30 -9.52 29.99
CA PRO A 34 33.25 -8.56 30.50
C PRO A 34 33.50 -7.43 29.49
N GLN A 35 33.89 -6.25 29.97
CA GLN A 35 34.06 -5.04 29.15
C GLN A 35 35.00 -5.25 27.95
N SER A 36 36.01 -6.10 28.08
CA SER A 36 36.94 -6.48 27.00
C SER A 36 36.29 -7.25 25.85
N MET A 37 35.13 -7.87 26.08
CA MET A 37 34.44 -8.75 25.11
C MET A 37 33.08 -8.19 24.66
N GLU A 38 32.63 -7.05 25.16
CA GLU A 38 31.35 -6.44 24.76
C GLU A 38 31.27 -6.17 23.25
N ALA A 39 32.40 -5.81 22.61
CA ALA A 39 32.47 -5.61 21.17
C ALA A 39 32.12 -6.88 20.36
N LEU A 40 32.33 -8.08 20.92
CA LEU A 40 32.02 -9.34 20.24
C LEU A 40 30.51 -9.57 20.10
N LYS A 41 29.67 -8.95 20.95
CA LYS A 41 28.22 -9.15 20.89
C LYS A 41 27.61 -8.76 19.55
N PRO A 42 27.68 -7.49 19.11
CA PRO A 42 27.07 -7.09 17.84
C PRO A 42 27.83 -7.63 16.62
N ILE A 43 29.14 -7.87 16.74
CA ILE A 43 29.98 -8.26 15.60
C ILE A 43 29.84 -9.75 15.27
N LEU A 44 29.83 -10.63 16.28
CA LEU A 44 29.91 -12.08 16.08
C LEU A 44 28.75 -12.82 16.74
N ILE A 45 28.53 -12.61 18.03
CA ILE A 45 27.63 -13.45 18.83
C ILE A 45 26.18 -13.29 18.36
N ILE A 46 25.69 -12.05 18.27
CA ILE A 46 24.31 -11.79 17.84
C ILE A 46 24.08 -12.29 16.41
N PRO A 47 24.90 -11.91 15.40
CA PRO A 47 24.71 -12.43 14.04
C PRO A 47 24.76 -13.96 13.97
N LEU A 48 25.74 -14.61 14.63
CA LEU A 48 25.91 -16.07 14.57
C LEU A 48 24.75 -16.81 15.23
N PHE A 49 24.43 -16.50 16.48
CA PHE A 49 23.39 -17.23 17.21
C PHE A 49 21.99 -16.86 16.74
N SER A 50 21.74 -15.59 16.39
CA SER A 50 20.45 -15.20 15.82
C SER A 50 20.20 -15.90 14.49
N SER A 51 21.18 -15.89 13.57
CA SER A 51 21.03 -16.58 12.29
C SER A 51 20.92 -18.10 12.45
N LEU A 52 21.66 -18.72 13.37
CA LEU A 52 21.57 -20.15 13.66
C LEU A 52 20.18 -20.53 14.19
N VAL A 53 19.70 -19.85 15.24
CA VAL A 53 18.40 -20.14 15.86
C VAL A 53 17.27 -19.92 14.86
N VAL A 54 17.27 -18.78 14.16
CA VAL A 54 16.25 -18.45 13.16
C VAL A 54 16.31 -19.42 11.99
N GLY A 55 17.51 -19.77 11.51
CA GLY A 55 17.70 -20.71 10.41
C GLY A 55 17.16 -22.10 10.75
N LEU A 56 17.52 -22.64 11.92
CA LEU A 56 17.01 -23.93 12.39
C LEU A 56 15.50 -23.90 12.61
N ALA A 57 14.97 -22.84 13.23
CA ALA A 57 13.52 -22.69 13.41
C ALA A 57 12.78 -22.64 12.07
N MET A 58 13.32 -21.93 11.08
CA MET A 58 12.74 -21.86 9.74
C MET A 58 12.79 -23.20 9.01
N ILE A 59 13.87 -23.97 9.14
CA ILE A 59 14.02 -25.26 8.45
C ILE A 59 13.12 -26.33 9.07
N TYR A 60 13.13 -26.45 10.40
CA TYR A 60 12.51 -27.60 11.08
C TYR A 60 11.09 -27.35 11.55
N LEU A 61 10.73 -26.12 11.91
CA LEU A 61 9.45 -25.83 12.57
C LEU A 61 8.52 -24.95 11.73
N ILE A 62 9.04 -23.86 11.17
CA ILE A 62 8.21 -22.76 10.64
C ILE A 62 8.01 -22.88 9.12
N GLY A 63 9.03 -23.27 8.36
CA GLY A 63 9.03 -23.18 6.90
C GLY A 63 7.89 -23.95 6.25
N LYS A 64 7.74 -25.24 6.57
CA LYS A 64 6.69 -26.11 6.00
C LYS A 64 5.26 -25.62 6.30
N PRO A 65 4.84 -25.37 7.55
CA PRO A 65 3.46 -24.93 7.81
C PRO A 65 3.17 -23.57 7.16
N VAL A 66 4.13 -22.65 7.17
CA VAL A 66 3.95 -21.33 6.54
C VAL A 66 3.90 -21.43 5.02
N ALA A 67 4.69 -22.32 4.40
CA ALA A 67 4.59 -22.60 2.97
C ALA A 67 3.20 -23.12 2.59
N GLY A 68 2.64 -24.05 3.37
CA GLY A 68 1.27 -24.55 3.12
C GLY A 68 0.20 -23.46 3.26
N ILE A 69 0.35 -22.54 4.22
CA ILE A 69 -0.53 -21.36 4.34
C ILE A 69 -0.42 -20.47 3.09
N LEU A 70 0.81 -20.18 2.65
CA LEU A 70 1.04 -19.35 1.48
C LEU A 70 0.47 -19.99 0.21
N GLU A 71 0.70 -21.29 0.02
CA GLU A 71 0.17 -22.06 -1.09
C GLU A 71 -1.37 -22.03 -1.11
N GLY A 72 -2.01 -22.29 0.04
CA GLY A 72 -3.46 -22.21 0.19
C GLY A 72 -4.01 -20.80 -0.12
N LEU A 73 -3.35 -19.75 0.37
CA LEU A 73 -3.70 -18.37 0.06
C LEU A 73 -3.57 -18.09 -1.45
N THR A 74 -2.47 -18.50 -2.07
CA THR A 74 -2.26 -18.30 -3.51
C THR A 74 -3.28 -19.06 -4.35
N HIS A 75 -3.58 -20.30 -3.99
CA HIS A 75 -4.59 -21.10 -4.66
C HIS A 75 -5.96 -20.45 -4.53
N TRP A 76 -6.34 -19.98 -3.34
CA TRP A 76 -7.59 -19.26 -3.12
C TRP A 76 -7.69 -17.99 -3.98
N LEU A 77 -6.62 -17.20 -4.05
CA LEU A 77 -6.58 -15.99 -4.88
C LEU A 77 -6.65 -16.29 -6.38
N GLN A 78 -6.01 -17.36 -6.84
CA GLN A 78 -5.97 -17.75 -8.25
C GLN A 78 -7.26 -18.40 -8.73
N THR A 79 -7.96 -19.12 -7.85
CA THR A 79 -9.25 -19.78 -8.14
C THR A 79 -10.46 -18.93 -7.76
N MET A 80 -10.21 -17.70 -7.30
CA MET A 80 -11.25 -16.77 -6.90
C MET A 80 -12.13 -16.38 -8.09
N GLY A 81 -13.45 -16.53 -7.93
CA GLY A 81 -14.43 -16.03 -8.90
C GLY A 81 -14.44 -14.49 -8.98
N THR A 82 -14.94 -13.95 -10.09
CA THR A 82 -14.92 -12.50 -10.38
C THR A 82 -15.56 -11.65 -9.27
N ALA A 83 -16.69 -12.08 -8.70
CA ALA A 83 -17.37 -11.33 -7.64
C ALA A 83 -16.47 -11.11 -6.40
N ASN A 84 -15.76 -12.16 -5.97
CA ASN A 84 -14.83 -12.09 -4.85
C ASN A 84 -13.59 -11.26 -5.19
N ALA A 85 -13.12 -11.32 -6.44
CA ALA A 85 -12.00 -10.51 -6.91
C ALA A 85 -12.34 -9.01 -6.86
N VAL A 86 -13.55 -8.65 -7.29
CA VAL A 86 -14.06 -7.26 -7.21
C VAL A 86 -14.16 -6.80 -5.75
N LEU A 87 -14.70 -7.64 -4.86
CA LEU A 87 -14.80 -7.31 -3.43
C LEU A 87 -13.42 -7.13 -2.80
N LEU A 88 -12.47 -8.03 -3.07
CA LEU A 88 -11.09 -7.92 -2.61
C LEU A 88 -10.45 -6.62 -3.12
N GLY A 89 -10.65 -6.30 -4.40
CA GLY A 89 -10.19 -5.05 -5.00
C GLY A 89 -10.75 -3.83 -4.28
N ALA A 90 -12.04 -3.83 -3.97
CA ALA A 90 -12.69 -2.75 -3.24
C ALA A 90 -12.12 -2.56 -1.84
N ILE A 91 -11.87 -3.65 -1.12
CA ILE A 91 -11.26 -3.61 0.23
C ILE A 91 -9.85 -3.05 0.14
N LEU A 92 -9.00 -3.62 -0.73
CA LEU A 92 -7.61 -3.18 -0.89
C LEU A 92 -7.52 -1.72 -1.33
N GLY A 93 -8.36 -1.31 -2.28
CA GLY A 93 -8.40 0.06 -2.76
C GLY A 93 -8.89 1.06 -1.71
N GLY A 94 -9.89 0.68 -0.91
CA GLY A 94 -10.35 1.48 0.22
C GLY A 94 -9.29 1.63 1.31
N MET A 95 -8.61 0.54 1.67
CA MET A 95 -7.49 0.55 2.62
C MET A 95 -6.38 1.50 2.18
N MET A 96 -6.01 1.48 0.89
CA MET A 96 -4.99 2.39 0.34
C MET A 96 -5.34 3.87 0.50
N CYS A 97 -6.62 4.21 0.50
CA CYS A 97 -7.08 5.60 0.58
C CYS A 97 -7.50 6.03 1.99
N THR A 98 -7.34 5.17 3.00
CA THR A 98 -7.86 5.41 4.36
C THR A 98 -7.07 6.47 5.13
N ASP A 99 -5.73 6.42 5.05
CA ASP A 99 -4.85 7.20 5.92
C ASP A 99 -3.66 7.84 5.19
N MET A 100 -3.74 7.97 3.85
CA MET A 100 -2.79 8.71 3.01
C MET A 100 -1.30 8.33 3.24
N GLY A 101 -1.05 7.03 3.42
CA GLY A 101 0.31 6.49 3.65
C GLY A 101 0.55 6.03 5.08
N GLY A 102 -0.47 6.05 5.94
CA GLY A 102 -0.45 5.51 7.29
C GLY A 102 -0.48 3.97 7.35
N PRO A 103 -0.70 3.41 8.55
CA PRO A 103 -0.61 1.97 8.79
C PRO A 103 -1.54 1.10 7.93
N VAL A 104 -2.77 1.55 7.66
CA VAL A 104 -3.77 0.81 6.86
C VAL A 104 -3.34 0.74 5.40
N ASN A 105 -2.90 1.87 4.84
CA ASN A 105 -2.32 1.92 3.50
C ASN A 105 -1.09 1.01 3.41
N LYS A 106 -0.14 1.11 4.36
CA LYS A 106 1.07 0.28 4.33
C LYS A 106 0.77 -1.22 4.54
N ALA A 107 -0.27 -1.57 5.28
CA ALA A 107 -0.72 -2.96 5.42
C ALA A 107 -1.24 -3.53 4.08
N ALA A 108 -2.11 -2.78 3.38
CA ALA A 108 -2.57 -3.18 2.05
C ALA A 108 -1.40 -3.29 1.06
N TYR A 109 -0.50 -2.31 1.08
CA TYR A 109 0.67 -2.30 0.22
C TYR A 109 1.61 -3.49 0.48
N ALA A 110 1.90 -3.80 1.74
CA ALA A 110 2.71 -4.95 2.12
C ALA A 110 2.09 -6.28 1.67
N PHE A 111 0.76 -6.41 1.73
CA PHE A 111 0.04 -7.55 1.18
C PHE A 111 0.28 -7.70 -0.34
N GLY A 112 0.13 -6.61 -1.10
CA GLY A 112 0.40 -6.62 -2.55
C GLY A 112 1.84 -7.00 -2.90
N VAL A 113 2.82 -6.36 -2.25
CA VAL A 113 4.25 -6.66 -2.45
C VAL A 113 4.57 -8.11 -2.08
N GLY A 114 4.00 -8.62 -0.99
CA GLY A 114 4.19 -10.00 -0.55
C GLY A 114 3.78 -11.02 -1.61
N LEU A 115 2.66 -10.76 -2.28
CA LEU A 115 2.11 -11.62 -3.34
C LEU A 115 2.88 -11.56 -4.67
N LEU A 116 3.77 -10.58 -4.87
CA LEU A 116 4.66 -10.57 -6.03
C LEU A 116 5.63 -11.76 -6.02
N SER A 117 6.06 -12.22 -4.84
CA SER A 117 6.93 -13.39 -4.70
C SER A 117 6.30 -14.69 -5.20
N THR A 118 4.96 -14.73 -5.25
CA THR A 118 4.17 -15.87 -5.73
C THR A 118 3.48 -15.58 -7.07
N GLN A 119 3.99 -14.58 -7.80
CA GLN A 119 3.48 -14.18 -9.12
C GLN A 119 1.99 -13.84 -9.16
N THR A 120 1.43 -13.42 -8.02
CA THR A 120 0.02 -13.04 -7.89
C THR A 120 -0.10 -11.52 -8.02
N TYR A 121 -0.21 -11.06 -9.27
CA TYR A 121 -0.04 -9.63 -9.61
C TYR A 121 -1.31 -8.77 -9.52
N ALA A 122 -2.49 -9.38 -9.46
CA ALA A 122 -3.75 -8.63 -9.53
C ALA A 122 -4.01 -7.72 -8.30
N PRO A 123 -3.79 -8.19 -7.05
CA PRO A 123 -3.89 -7.33 -5.88
C PRO A 123 -2.94 -6.13 -5.93
N MET A 124 -1.72 -6.31 -6.44
CA MET A 124 -0.75 -5.22 -6.59
C MET A 124 -1.26 -4.15 -7.56
N ALA A 125 -1.88 -4.53 -8.67
CA ALA A 125 -2.49 -3.57 -9.60
C ALA A 125 -3.59 -2.75 -8.93
N ALA A 126 -4.50 -3.40 -8.19
CA ALA A 126 -5.57 -2.70 -7.49
C ALA A 126 -5.04 -1.69 -6.45
N ILE A 127 -4.04 -2.08 -5.67
CA ILE A 127 -3.35 -1.25 -4.68
C ILE A 127 -2.70 -0.02 -5.34
N MET A 128 -1.99 -0.25 -6.45
CA MET A 128 -1.26 0.80 -7.16
C MET A 128 -2.22 1.78 -7.84
N ALA A 129 -3.28 1.28 -8.48
CA ALA A 129 -4.30 2.12 -9.07
C ALA A 129 -4.97 3.00 -8.00
N ALA A 130 -5.40 2.38 -6.89
CA ALA A 130 -6.13 3.08 -5.84
C ALA A 130 -5.26 4.11 -5.10
N GLY A 131 -3.99 3.82 -4.84
CA GLY A 131 -3.11 4.79 -4.15
C GLY A 131 -2.86 6.07 -4.96
N MET A 132 -3.09 6.08 -6.27
CA MET A 132 -3.02 7.33 -7.06
C MET A 132 -4.28 8.20 -6.88
N VAL A 133 -5.41 7.61 -6.46
CA VAL A 133 -6.72 8.28 -6.46
C VAL A 133 -6.76 9.51 -5.55
N PRO A 134 -6.30 9.49 -4.28
CA PRO A 134 -6.45 10.64 -3.39
C PRO A 134 -5.84 11.95 -3.93
N PRO A 135 -4.55 12.00 -4.29
CA PRO A 135 -3.94 13.22 -4.80
C PRO A 135 -4.51 13.64 -6.18
N LEU A 136 -4.85 12.69 -7.06
CA LEU A 136 -5.49 13.00 -8.34
C LEU A 136 -6.89 13.59 -8.16
N ALA A 137 -7.69 13.01 -7.27
CA ALA A 137 -9.06 13.43 -6.98
C ALA A 137 -9.10 14.83 -6.38
N LEU A 138 -8.20 15.13 -5.45
CA LEU A 138 -8.12 16.45 -4.83
C LEU A 138 -7.64 17.52 -5.80
N GLY A 139 -6.63 17.20 -6.61
CA GLY A 139 -6.21 18.04 -7.70
C GLY A 139 -7.34 18.34 -8.68
N LEU A 140 -8.10 17.31 -9.10
CA LEU A 140 -9.28 17.48 -9.94
C LEU A 140 -10.35 18.35 -9.26
N ALA A 141 -10.62 18.14 -7.97
CA ALA A 141 -11.62 18.92 -7.24
C ALA A 141 -11.27 20.41 -7.21
N THR A 142 -9.99 20.77 -7.08
CA THR A 142 -9.52 22.17 -7.13
C THR A 142 -9.69 22.81 -8.51
N LEU A 143 -9.64 22.02 -9.59
CA LEU A 143 -9.90 22.51 -10.95
C LEU A 143 -11.39 22.70 -11.21
N VAL A 144 -12.21 21.74 -10.79
CA VAL A 144 -13.67 21.73 -11.03
C VAL A 144 -14.39 22.77 -10.18
N ALA A 145 -14.12 22.79 -8.88
CA ALA A 145 -14.76 23.69 -7.92
C ALA A 145 -13.83 24.81 -7.46
N ARG A 146 -13.01 25.35 -8.38
CA ARG A 146 -11.94 26.33 -8.10
C ARG A 146 -12.33 27.47 -7.17
N ARG A 147 -13.55 28.00 -7.28
CA ARG A 147 -14.07 29.10 -6.45
C ARG A 147 -14.23 28.73 -4.97
N LYS A 148 -14.28 27.44 -4.63
CA LYS A 148 -14.43 26.95 -3.25
C LYS A 148 -13.09 26.77 -2.53
N PHE A 149 -11.98 26.98 -3.22
CA PHE A 149 -10.62 26.76 -2.68
C PHE A 149 -9.86 28.07 -2.62
N ASP A 150 -9.06 28.25 -1.57
CA ASP A 150 -8.13 29.38 -1.48
C ASP A 150 -6.99 29.26 -2.52
N LYS A 151 -6.21 30.33 -2.70
CA LYS A 151 -5.11 30.32 -3.68
C LYS A 151 -4.05 29.26 -3.37
N ALA A 152 -3.77 28.98 -2.10
CA ALA A 152 -2.77 28.00 -1.69
C ALA A 152 -3.21 26.57 -2.03
N GLN A 153 -4.48 26.23 -1.82
CA GLN A 153 -5.11 24.98 -2.18
C GLN A 153 -5.19 24.80 -3.69
N GLN A 154 -5.45 25.87 -4.46
CA GLN A 154 -5.45 25.83 -5.92
C GLN A 154 -4.05 25.49 -6.47
N GLU A 155 -2.98 26.10 -5.96
CA GLU A 155 -1.61 25.76 -6.36
C GLU A 155 -1.20 24.37 -5.85
N GLY A 156 -1.55 24.04 -4.61
CA GLY A 156 -1.34 22.71 -4.03
C GLY A 156 -2.05 21.61 -4.82
N GLY A 157 -3.22 21.89 -5.40
CA GLY A 157 -3.97 20.95 -6.23
C GLY A 157 -3.26 20.58 -7.53
N LYS A 158 -2.57 21.53 -8.16
CA LYS A 158 -1.73 21.26 -9.33
C LYS A 158 -0.56 20.35 -8.97
N ALA A 159 0.10 20.63 -7.84
CA ALA A 159 1.18 19.78 -7.34
C ALA A 159 0.65 18.37 -7.00
N ALA A 160 -0.52 18.28 -6.37
CA ALA A 160 -1.16 17.01 -6.04
C ALA A 160 -1.45 16.17 -7.30
N LEU A 161 -1.87 16.76 -8.42
CA LEU A 161 -2.04 15.99 -9.67
C LEU A 161 -0.74 15.31 -10.09
N VAL A 162 0.36 16.06 -10.15
CA VAL A 162 1.66 15.51 -10.55
C VAL A 162 2.11 14.41 -9.59
N LEU A 163 2.01 14.66 -8.28
CA LEU A 163 2.35 13.67 -7.25
C LEU A 163 1.49 12.40 -7.37
N GLY A 164 0.20 12.55 -7.68
CA GLY A 164 -0.70 11.43 -7.91
C GLY A 164 -0.30 10.58 -9.10
N LEU A 165 0.11 11.19 -10.21
CA LEU A 165 0.66 10.47 -11.37
C LEU A 165 1.94 9.70 -11.02
N CYS A 166 2.71 10.16 -10.03
CA CYS A 166 3.92 9.52 -9.52
C CYS A 166 3.65 8.46 -8.43
N PHE A 167 2.38 8.16 -8.08
CA PHE A 167 2.02 7.33 -6.92
C PHE A 167 2.53 7.90 -5.58
N ILE A 168 2.43 9.22 -5.39
CA ILE A 168 2.79 9.89 -4.14
C ILE A 168 1.51 10.40 -3.48
N THR A 169 1.00 9.61 -2.54
CA THR A 169 -0.24 9.87 -1.79
C THR A 169 -0.18 11.12 -0.91
N GLU A 170 1.04 11.54 -0.56
CA GLU A 170 1.34 12.63 0.37
C GLU A 170 0.82 13.99 -0.15
N GLY A 171 0.65 14.14 -1.47
CA GLY A 171 0.01 15.32 -2.06
C GLY A 171 -1.42 15.57 -1.57
N ALA A 172 -2.09 14.54 -1.03
CA ALA A 172 -3.43 14.62 -0.46
C ALA A 172 -3.46 15.10 1.00
N ILE A 173 -2.35 14.95 1.75
CA ILE A 173 -2.30 15.21 3.20
C ILE A 173 -2.73 16.64 3.55
N PRO A 174 -2.28 17.71 2.87
CA PRO A 174 -2.69 19.06 3.21
C PRO A 174 -4.20 19.29 3.12
N PHE A 175 -4.87 18.63 2.17
CA PHE A 175 -6.33 18.72 2.00
C PHE A 175 -7.06 17.90 3.06
N ALA A 176 -6.59 16.67 3.33
CA ALA A 176 -7.16 15.80 4.36
C ALA A 176 -7.00 16.40 5.77
N ALA A 177 -5.88 17.09 6.05
CA ALA A 177 -5.66 17.76 7.33
C ALA A 177 -6.65 18.93 7.55
N ARG A 178 -7.07 19.61 6.48
CA ARG A 178 -8.05 20.71 6.58
C ARG A 178 -9.50 20.26 6.59
N ASP A 179 -9.85 19.20 5.86
CA ASP A 179 -11.24 18.75 5.69
C ASP A 179 -11.37 17.22 5.75
N PRO A 180 -10.95 16.57 6.86
CA PRO A 180 -10.82 15.12 6.93
C PRO A 180 -12.17 14.40 6.76
N MET A 181 -13.23 14.97 7.32
CA MET A 181 -14.58 14.38 7.30
C MET A 181 -15.19 14.26 5.91
N ARG A 182 -14.69 15.03 4.93
CA ARG A 182 -15.16 14.96 3.53
C ARG A 182 -14.13 14.32 2.62
N VAL A 183 -12.85 14.62 2.82
CA VAL A 183 -11.77 14.07 1.99
C VAL A 183 -11.66 12.56 2.17
N LEU A 184 -11.56 12.06 3.41
CA LEU A 184 -11.30 10.64 3.65
C LEU A 184 -12.43 9.75 3.10
N PRO A 185 -13.73 10.00 3.38
CA PRO A 185 -14.80 9.16 2.83
C PRO A 185 -14.85 9.18 1.30
N CYS A 186 -14.67 10.35 0.68
CA CYS A 186 -14.63 10.46 -0.78
C CYS A 186 -13.46 9.65 -1.38
N CYS A 187 -12.28 9.76 -0.81
CA CYS A 187 -11.09 9.03 -1.25
C CYS A 187 -11.24 7.52 -1.02
N ILE A 188 -11.78 7.09 0.12
CA ILE A 188 -12.03 5.66 0.40
C ILE A 188 -12.98 5.07 -0.63
N VAL A 189 -14.09 5.76 -0.93
CA VAL A 189 -15.05 5.30 -1.94
C VAL A 189 -14.43 5.27 -3.34
N GLY A 190 -13.70 6.31 -3.73
CA GLY A 190 -13.00 6.34 -5.02
C GLY A 190 -11.94 5.24 -5.13
N GLY A 191 -11.16 5.04 -4.09
CA GLY A 191 -10.16 3.97 -4.00
C GLY A 191 -10.79 2.59 -4.09
N ALA A 192 -11.88 2.36 -3.37
CA ALA A 192 -12.64 1.11 -3.43
C ALA A 192 -13.15 0.85 -4.86
N ILE A 193 -13.74 1.85 -5.52
CA ILE A 193 -14.20 1.71 -6.90
C ILE A 193 -13.03 1.40 -7.85
N THR A 194 -11.91 2.12 -7.74
CA THR A 194 -10.72 1.87 -8.56
C THR A 194 -10.20 0.45 -8.35
N GLY A 195 -10.06 -0.01 -7.10
CA GLY A 195 -9.60 -1.35 -6.81
C GLY A 195 -10.56 -2.43 -7.32
N ALA A 196 -11.88 -2.22 -7.18
CA ALA A 196 -12.89 -3.13 -7.69
C ALA A 196 -12.84 -3.26 -9.21
N ILE A 197 -12.77 -2.12 -9.93
CA ILE A 197 -12.66 -2.12 -11.39
C ILE A 197 -11.34 -2.76 -11.83
N SER A 198 -10.22 -2.44 -11.17
CA SER A 198 -8.91 -3.02 -11.46
C SER A 198 -8.93 -4.55 -11.36
N MET A 199 -9.55 -5.11 -10.33
CA MET A 199 -9.69 -6.56 -10.19
C MET A 199 -10.72 -7.15 -11.17
N ALA A 200 -11.80 -6.42 -11.48
CA ALA A 200 -12.82 -6.85 -12.44
C ALA A 200 -12.23 -7.04 -13.85
N VAL A 201 -11.39 -6.11 -14.29
CA VAL A 201 -10.72 -6.16 -15.61
C VAL A 201 -9.51 -7.10 -15.61
N GLY A 202 -9.19 -7.72 -14.47
CA GLY A 202 -8.05 -8.61 -14.32
C GLY A 202 -6.71 -7.91 -14.49
N ALA A 203 -6.60 -6.63 -14.09
CA ALA A 203 -5.36 -5.89 -14.18
C ALA A 203 -4.26 -6.56 -13.35
N LYS A 204 -3.08 -6.72 -13.93
CA LYS A 204 -1.88 -7.30 -13.32
C LYS A 204 -0.76 -6.29 -13.41
N LEU A 205 -0.05 -6.11 -12.30
CA LEU A 205 1.09 -5.20 -12.21
C LEU A 205 2.26 -5.89 -11.51
N MET A 206 3.40 -5.99 -12.19
CA MET A 206 4.58 -6.69 -11.70
C MET A 206 5.50 -5.81 -10.85
N ALA A 207 5.41 -4.49 -11.02
CA ALA A 207 6.27 -3.53 -10.36
C ALA A 207 5.52 -2.85 -9.19
N PRO A 208 6.10 -2.84 -7.98
CA PRO A 208 5.41 -2.30 -6.82
C PRO A 208 5.44 -0.77 -6.71
N HIS A 209 6.04 -0.06 -7.66
CA HIS A 209 6.21 1.39 -7.65
C HIS A 209 6.15 1.95 -9.07
N GLY A 210 6.07 3.27 -9.19
CA GLY A 210 6.30 3.99 -10.45
C GLY A 210 5.09 4.74 -11.00
N GLY A 211 3.92 4.71 -10.35
CA GLY A 211 2.74 5.43 -10.82
C GLY A 211 2.45 5.18 -12.30
N LEU A 212 2.15 6.22 -13.08
CA LEU A 212 2.00 6.09 -14.53
C LEU A 212 3.31 5.80 -15.27
N PHE A 213 4.47 6.07 -14.69
CA PHE A 213 5.76 5.75 -15.34
C PHE A 213 5.95 4.24 -15.50
N VAL A 214 5.25 3.42 -14.71
CA VAL A 214 5.26 1.96 -14.88
C VAL A 214 4.72 1.53 -16.24
N LEU A 215 3.88 2.35 -16.88
CA LEU A 215 3.36 2.11 -18.23
C LEU A 215 4.45 2.18 -19.30
N LEU A 216 5.57 2.85 -19.01
CA LEU A 216 6.73 2.94 -19.91
C LEU A 216 7.55 1.64 -19.93
N ILE A 217 7.33 0.75 -18.97
CA ILE A 217 8.02 -0.55 -18.89
C ILE A 217 7.17 -1.58 -19.63
N PRO A 218 7.62 -2.10 -20.79
CA PRO A 218 6.85 -3.05 -21.58
C PRO A 218 6.50 -4.31 -20.77
N GLY A 219 5.22 -4.68 -20.78
CA GLY A 219 4.74 -5.89 -20.09
C GLY A 219 4.63 -5.78 -18.57
N ALA A 220 5.01 -4.65 -17.96
CA ALA A 220 4.86 -4.47 -16.52
C ALA A 220 3.39 -4.45 -16.06
N ILE A 221 2.47 -4.03 -16.94
CA ILE A 221 1.05 -3.87 -16.65
C ILE A 221 0.14 -4.35 -17.77
N THR A 222 -0.90 -5.12 -17.43
CA THR A 222 -1.86 -5.67 -18.39
C THR A 222 -3.25 -5.85 -17.78
N PRO A 223 -4.36 -5.48 -18.46
CA PRO A 223 -4.44 -4.62 -19.64
C PRO A 223 -4.29 -3.13 -19.26
N VAL A 224 -3.51 -2.38 -20.03
CA VAL A 224 -3.20 -0.95 -19.76
C VAL A 224 -4.45 -0.08 -19.75
N LEU A 225 -5.32 -0.23 -20.75
CA LEU A 225 -6.54 0.60 -20.87
C LEU A 225 -7.50 0.36 -19.71
N GLY A 226 -7.72 -0.90 -19.32
CA GLY A 226 -8.58 -1.23 -18.18
C GLY A 226 -8.06 -0.63 -16.87
N TYR A 227 -6.74 -0.68 -16.67
CA TYR A 227 -6.09 -0.08 -15.51
C TYR A 227 -6.24 1.45 -15.46
N LEU A 228 -6.01 2.13 -16.59
CA LEU A 228 -6.20 3.58 -16.69
C LEU A 228 -7.65 3.99 -16.45
N LEU A 229 -8.61 3.24 -17.00
CA LEU A 229 -10.04 3.48 -16.76
C LEU A 229 -10.41 3.31 -15.29
N ALA A 230 -9.83 2.33 -14.59
CA ALA A 230 -10.03 2.15 -13.16
C ALA A 230 -9.56 3.36 -12.34
N ILE A 231 -8.38 3.91 -12.66
CA ILE A 231 -7.84 5.12 -12.00
C ILE A 231 -8.74 6.32 -12.28
N ILE A 232 -9.11 6.53 -13.54
CA ILE A 232 -9.96 7.66 -13.96
C ILE A 232 -11.31 7.58 -13.26
N ALA A 233 -11.96 6.41 -13.23
CA ALA A 233 -13.26 6.22 -12.61
C ALA A 233 -13.26 6.59 -11.12
N GLY A 234 -12.33 6.06 -10.32
CA GLY A 234 -12.26 6.40 -8.90
C GLY A 234 -11.82 7.84 -8.64
N THR A 235 -10.93 8.39 -9.48
CA THR A 235 -10.53 9.80 -9.42
C THR A 235 -11.72 10.73 -9.66
N LEU A 236 -12.55 10.44 -10.66
CA LEU A 236 -13.76 11.20 -10.95
C LEU A 236 -14.76 11.09 -9.79
N VAL A 237 -15.02 9.88 -9.29
CA VAL A 237 -15.96 9.69 -8.18
C VAL A 237 -15.49 10.42 -6.93
N ALA A 238 -14.24 10.25 -6.50
CA ALA A 238 -13.72 10.93 -5.32
C ALA A 238 -13.65 12.46 -5.51
N GLY A 239 -13.13 12.90 -6.66
CA GLY A 239 -12.89 14.32 -6.92
C GLY A 239 -14.18 15.11 -7.09
N LEU A 240 -15.15 14.60 -7.87
CA LEU A 240 -16.44 15.25 -8.06
C LEU A 240 -17.28 15.21 -6.77
N SER A 241 -17.27 14.09 -6.05
CA SER A 241 -17.99 14.00 -4.75
C SER A 241 -17.42 15.02 -3.77
N TYR A 242 -16.10 15.13 -3.66
CA TYR A 242 -15.47 16.13 -2.81
C TYR A 242 -15.76 17.56 -3.28
N ALA A 243 -15.70 17.83 -4.59
CA ALA A 243 -16.01 19.14 -5.16
C ALA A 243 -17.44 19.60 -4.85
N VAL A 244 -18.41 18.67 -4.85
CA VAL A 244 -19.81 18.94 -4.47
C VAL A 244 -19.92 19.18 -2.97
N LEU A 245 -19.36 18.29 -2.14
CA LEU A 245 -19.49 18.33 -0.68
C LEU A 245 -18.71 19.45 0.00
N LYS A 246 -17.60 19.90 -0.59
CA LYS A 246 -16.80 21.00 -0.04
C LYS A 246 -17.62 22.29 -0.03
N ARG A 247 -17.52 23.02 1.07
CA ARG A 247 -18.11 24.35 1.24
C ARG A 247 -17.10 25.43 0.83
N PRO A 248 -17.53 26.58 0.28
CA PRO A 248 -16.65 27.70 0.02
C PRO A 248 -15.85 28.12 1.25
N GLU A 249 -14.56 28.40 1.10
CA GLU A 249 -13.70 28.86 2.20
C GLU A 249 -14.28 30.11 2.91
N ASP A 250 -14.87 31.05 2.16
CA ASP A 250 -15.48 32.26 2.70
C ASP A 250 -16.59 31.96 3.73
N GLU A 251 -17.39 30.90 3.49
CA GLU A 251 -18.44 30.47 4.42
C GLU A 251 -17.87 29.73 5.65
N VAL A 252 -16.71 29.07 5.50
CA VAL A 252 -16.05 28.36 6.60
C VAL A 252 -15.39 29.35 7.56
N VAL A 253 -14.71 30.36 7.03
CA VAL A 253 -14.12 31.46 7.82
C VAL A 253 -15.22 32.23 8.55
N ALA A 254 -16.32 32.56 7.89
CA ALA A 254 -17.46 33.26 8.51
C ALA A 254 -18.17 32.46 9.62
N LYS A 255 -18.03 31.13 9.65
CA LYS A 255 -18.61 30.27 10.69
C LYS A 255 -17.64 30.01 11.86
N ALA A 256 -16.34 30.24 11.65
CA ALA A 256 -15.30 30.04 12.65
C ALA A 256 -14.95 31.35 13.40
N ALA A 257 -15.26 32.50 12.81
CA ALA A 257 -15.23 33.82 13.44
C ALA A 257 -16.49 34.06 14.29
#